data_AF-A0A0G4LMC7-F1
#
_entry.id   AF-A0A0G4LMC7-F1
#
_cell.length_a   1.000
_cell.length_b   1.000
_cell.length_c   1.000
_cell.angle_alpha   90.00
_cell.angle_beta   90.00
_cell.angle_gamma   90.00
#
_symmetry.space_group_name_H-M   'P 1'
#
loop_
_entity.id
_entity.type
_entity.pdbx_description
1 polymer ?
#
loop_
_entity_poly.entity_id
_entity_poly.type
_entity_poly.pdbx_seq_one_letter_code
_entity_poly.pdbx_strand_id
1 'polypeptide(L)'
;MNLDVKAGNSSGASSYSMDTRRVNQCSWPPRPPPAGQGPRCYARTAGPPSAPSPPTSGARGVPEPCALREAQRRNMVVKAATDLVVEFPKTEFVARTSDIANFDDTATLWADLAVTGVSVNVLVLNAASMGPSEPIILADVNGLWSEFITNNLVYLASAVTHMPGMDVAVPAYFLDQDVKLPSDYGVWAATKEAEFLHAQPKTIEVNGKTYPTDQWFNAPPNVVAAASRKLHLQKDHPVYITRQIIESQFPNSTYKYHNTFDPVVSTHQNFDSLGFPVDHPGRARSDTYYFNKDTLLRTHTSAHQAETFKADQSDGYLISADVYRRDAIDKSHYPVFHQMEGARIWDRTQYPEGAVADAIWADVEKLPKHNVPVEDPNPGIHPERNPLQEAHHTAAEAEAIAAHLKRSIELMVIEIFSRAKAAARKADPDHTDEPLRMRWVEAYFPFTSPSWELEVYYDGDWLEVLGSGVVKQDIFIDAGKPDKLGWAFGIGLDRIAMLLFQIPDIRLFWSRDERFLSQFRGVSDDLASLRRFVSFSKYPACPKDVSFWLSGVSPAGGGGHPFHENDFMELVRDVAGDRVEDVRVVDDFTHPKTGRRSMCYRVNYRSLERTLTNEETNALHGEVKKRLVERLGVEIR
;
A
#
# COMPACT_ATOMS: atom_id res chain seq x y z
N MET A 1 -44.81 24.67 -49.51
CA MET A 1 -44.13 24.67 -50.83
C MET A 1 -43.00 23.66 -50.78
N ASN A 2 -42.74 22.99 -51.90
CA ASN A 2 -41.55 22.23 -52.36
C ASN A 2 -40.44 21.93 -51.31
N LEU A 3 -40.07 20.67 -51.07
CA LEU A 3 -39.16 19.85 -51.93
C LEU A 3 -37.76 20.51 -52.08
N ASP A 4 -36.62 19.84 -51.89
CA ASP A 4 -36.42 18.38 -51.84
C ASP A 4 -35.22 17.87 -51.03
N VAL A 5 -35.34 16.58 -50.73
CA VAL A 5 -34.44 15.57 -50.14
C VAL A 5 -32.95 15.62 -50.55
N LYS A 6 -32.05 15.31 -49.60
CA LYS A 6 -31.00 14.28 -49.79
C LYS A 6 -30.49 13.66 -48.47
N ALA A 7 -30.24 12.36 -48.50
CA ALA A 7 -29.85 11.53 -47.36
C ALA A 7 -28.42 10.97 -47.52
N GLY A 8 -27.83 10.47 -46.42
CA GLY A 8 -26.53 9.80 -46.41
C GLY A 8 -26.31 9.02 -45.11
N ASN A 9 -26.39 7.69 -45.18
CA ASN A 9 -26.16 6.80 -44.03
C ASN A 9 -24.67 6.71 -43.68
N SER A 10 -24.35 6.53 -42.39
CA SER A 10 -23.81 5.24 -41.92
C SER A 10 -23.71 5.17 -40.39
N SER A 11 -23.73 3.95 -39.88
CA SER A 11 -23.65 3.62 -38.45
C SER A 11 -22.20 3.54 -37.94
N GLY A 12 -21.95 4.09 -36.76
CA GLY A 12 -20.73 3.83 -35.98
C GLY A 12 -21.08 3.74 -34.49
N ALA A 13 -20.91 2.57 -33.90
CA ALA A 13 -21.09 2.39 -32.46
C ALA A 13 -19.88 2.99 -31.71
N SER A 14 -20.14 3.87 -30.74
CA SER A 14 -19.10 4.45 -29.88
C SER A 14 -19.25 3.90 -28.46
N SER A 15 -18.40 2.93 -28.11
CA SER A 15 -18.30 2.39 -26.76
C SER A 15 -17.64 3.42 -25.83
N TYR A 16 -18.46 4.21 -25.12
CA TYR A 16 -17.98 5.16 -24.13
C TYR A 16 -17.53 4.44 -22.86
N SER A 17 -16.25 4.06 -22.83
CA SER A 17 -15.53 3.75 -21.60
C SER A 17 -15.41 5.04 -20.78
N MET A 18 -16.19 5.19 -19.71
CA MET A 18 -16.05 6.33 -18.80
C MET A 18 -14.79 6.18 -17.94
N ASP A 19 -13.88 7.15 -18.04
CA ASP A 19 -12.63 7.19 -17.28
C ASP A 19 -12.90 7.72 -15.88
N THR A 20 -12.64 6.89 -14.86
CA THR A 20 -12.85 7.23 -13.44
C THR A 20 -11.76 8.13 -12.86
N ARG A 21 -10.81 8.64 -13.68
CA ARG A 21 -9.74 9.53 -13.23
C ARG A 21 -10.08 11.01 -13.40
N ARG A 22 -10.60 11.60 -12.33
CA ARG A 22 -10.44 13.04 -12.02
C ARG A 22 -9.72 13.23 -10.68
N VAL A 23 -8.42 12.97 -10.67
CA VAL A 23 -7.54 13.36 -9.56
C VAL A 23 -7.02 14.78 -9.84
N ASN A 24 -7.13 15.68 -8.85
CA ASN A 24 -6.84 17.10 -9.02
C ASN A 24 -5.33 17.39 -9.17
N GLN A 25 -4.90 17.80 -10.37
CA GLN A 25 -3.56 18.35 -10.61
C GLN A 25 -3.58 19.88 -10.72
N CYS A 26 -3.50 20.57 -9.57
CA CYS A 26 -3.33 22.03 -9.53
C CYS A 26 -1.90 22.43 -9.98
N SER A 27 -1.76 22.87 -11.24
CA SER A 27 -0.49 23.34 -11.80
C SER A 27 -0.57 24.80 -12.27
N TRP A 28 0.29 25.67 -11.72
CA TRP A 28 0.44 27.05 -12.16
C TRP A 28 1.49 27.15 -13.29
N PRO A 29 1.26 27.90 -14.37
CA PRO A 29 2.13 27.89 -15.54
C PRO A 29 3.40 28.74 -15.37
N PRO A 30 4.61 28.20 -15.63
CA PRO A 30 5.85 28.98 -15.70
C PRO A 30 5.96 29.76 -17.01
N ARG A 31 6.69 30.89 -17.00
CA ARG A 31 7.00 31.68 -18.21
C ARG A 31 8.19 31.10 -18.99
N PRO A 32 8.24 31.24 -20.33
CA PRO A 32 9.29 30.64 -21.16
C PRO A 32 10.62 31.40 -21.13
N PRO A 33 11.78 30.70 -21.19
CA PRO A 33 13.08 31.29 -21.46
C PRO A 33 13.36 31.45 -22.97
N PRO A 34 14.29 32.35 -23.38
CA PRO A 34 14.66 32.56 -24.79
C PRO A 34 15.63 31.50 -25.35
N ALA A 35 15.71 31.41 -26.68
CA ALA A 35 16.46 30.37 -27.40
C ALA A 35 17.95 30.70 -27.65
N GLY A 36 18.78 29.65 -27.82
CA GLY A 36 20.21 29.80 -28.13
C GLY A 36 20.92 28.52 -28.66
N GLN A 37 21.02 28.42 -29.99
CA GLN A 37 22.06 27.78 -30.82
C GLN A 37 22.89 26.57 -30.28
N GLY A 38 22.89 25.46 -31.05
CA GLY A 38 24.04 24.55 -31.19
C GLY A 38 24.74 24.78 -32.55
N PRO A 39 25.39 23.78 -33.19
CA PRO A 39 25.94 22.50 -32.70
C PRO A 39 27.40 22.28 -33.19
N ARG A 40 28.00 21.10 -32.96
CA ARG A 40 28.94 20.44 -33.92
C ARG A 40 29.26 18.98 -33.54
N CYS A 41 29.55 18.17 -34.56
CA CYS A 41 29.96 16.76 -34.46
C CYS A 41 31.38 16.59 -35.01
N TYR A 42 32.06 15.48 -34.69
CA TYR A 42 32.96 14.74 -35.60
C TYR A 42 33.13 13.28 -35.11
N ALA A 43 33.67 12.38 -35.93
CA ALA A 43 33.59 10.93 -35.70
C ALA A 43 34.77 10.11 -36.28
N ARG A 44 34.99 8.93 -35.67
CA ARG A 44 35.63 7.68 -36.17
C ARG A 44 37.00 7.72 -36.87
N THR A 45 37.86 6.75 -36.51
CA THR A 45 38.54 5.81 -37.44
C THR A 45 39.05 4.55 -36.70
N ALA A 46 39.45 3.50 -37.43
CA ALA A 46 39.99 2.24 -36.90
C ALA A 46 40.86 1.50 -37.97
N GLY A 47 41.75 0.57 -37.57
CA GLY A 47 42.55 -0.26 -38.49
C GLY A 47 43.37 -1.41 -37.82
N PRO A 48 43.82 -2.46 -38.57
CA PRO A 48 44.11 -3.81 -38.01
C PRO A 48 45.52 -4.39 -38.42
N PRO A 49 45.76 -5.69 -38.76
CA PRO A 49 46.12 -6.81 -37.85
C PRO A 49 47.30 -7.75 -38.30
N SER A 50 47.49 -8.91 -37.61
CA SER A 50 48.00 -10.25 -38.07
C SER A 50 49.27 -10.89 -37.42
N ALA A 51 49.59 -12.16 -37.76
CA ALA A 51 50.41 -13.17 -37.00
C ALA A 51 51.64 -13.71 -37.85
N PRO A 52 52.32 -14.90 -37.66
CA PRO A 52 52.14 -16.11 -36.80
C PRO A 52 53.45 -16.72 -36.15
N SER A 53 53.42 -18.01 -35.70
CA SER A 53 54.55 -18.85 -35.15
C SER A 53 54.92 -20.02 -36.14
N PRO A 54 55.77 -21.08 -35.89
CA PRO A 54 56.15 -21.89 -34.68
C PRO A 54 57.71 -22.19 -34.63
N PRO A 55 58.35 -23.36 -34.34
CA PRO A 55 58.01 -24.67 -33.68
C PRO A 55 59.07 -25.40 -32.75
N THR A 56 58.57 -26.30 -31.88
CA THR A 56 59.09 -27.63 -31.37
C THR A 56 60.51 -27.90 -30.81
N SER A 57 60.56 -28.25 -29.50
CA SER A 57 61.25 -29.43 -28.88
C SER A 57 60.79 -29.60 -27.40
N GLY A 58 60.98 -30.72 -26.66
CA GLY A 58 61.38 -32.10 -27.00
C GLY A 58 61.63 -33.04 -25.77
N ALA A 59 61.38 -34.35 -25.93
CA ALA A 59 61.77 -35.53 -25.10
C ALA A 59 61.18 -35.79 -23.66
N ARG A 60 60.65 -37.04 -23.52
CA ARG A 60 60.45 -37.91 -22.32
C ARG A 60 59.90 -37.33 -20.98
N GLY A 61 58.83 -37.97 -20.48
CA GLY A 61 58.45 -37.94 -19.06
C GLY A 61 57.48 -36.83 -18.65
N VAL A 62 56.36 -36.71 -19.35
CA VAL A 62 55.32 -35.70 -19.07
C VAL A 62 54.17 -36.33 -18.27
N PRO A 63 53.62 -35.68 -17.22
CA PRO A 63 52.32 -36.03 -16.68
C PRO A 63 51.22 -35.95 -17.77
N GLU A 64 50.02 -36.46 -17.51
CA GLU A 64 48.87 -36.07 -18.34
C GLU A 64 48.80 -34.53 -18.41
N PRO A 65 48.84 -33.93 -19.61
CA PRO A 65 48.94 -32.48 -19.73
C PRO A 65 47.74 -31.82 -19.05
N CYS A 66 47.98 -30.67 -18.39
CA CYS A 66 46.96 -29.99 -17.59
C CYS A 66 45.65 -29.82 -18.39
N ALA A 67 45.76 -29.43 -19.66
CA ALA A 67 44.67 -29.30 -20.63
C ALA A 67 43.74 -30.53 -20.76
N LEU A 68 44.23 -31.77 -20.61
CA LEU A 68 43.38 -32.97 -20.65
C LEU A 68 42.50 -33.09 -19.39
N ARG A 69 43.09 -32.80 -18.22
CA ARG A 69 42.37 -32.81 -16.93
C ARG A 69 41.48 -31.58 -16.77
N GLU A 70 41.88 -30.42 -17.29
CA GLU A 70 41.03 -29.24 -17.46
C GLU A 70 39.83 -29.51 -18.37
N ALA A 71 40.02 -30.20 -19.51
CA ALA A 71 38.93 -30.53 -20.43
C ALA A 71 37.91 -31.48 -19.77
N GLN A 72 38.39 -32.50 -19.04
CA GLN A 72 37.53 -33.36 -18.23
C GLN A 72 36.78 -32.57 -17.15
N ARG A 73 37.47 -31.71 -16.38
CA ARG A 73 36.86 -30.85 -15.35
C ARG A 73 35.82 -29.90 -15.93
N ARG A 74 36.12 -29.22 -17.04
CA ARG A 74 35.18 -28.34 -17.75
C ARG A 74 33.95 -29.10 -18.23
N ASN A 75 34.12 -30.28 -18.82
CA ASN A 75 33.01 -31.13 -19.26
C ASN A 75 32.13 -31.59 -18.07
N MET A 76 32.72 -31.88 -16.90
CA MET A 76 31.95 -32.23 -15.70
C MET A 76 31.14 -31.05 -15.15
N VAL A 77 31.73 -29.84 -15.06
CA VAL A 77 31.03 -28.63 -14.58
C VAL A 77 29.93 -28.21 -15.56
N VAL A 78 30.19 -28.27 -16.87
CA VAL A 78 29.18 -28.01 -17.91
C VAL A 78 28.06 -29.06 -17.86
N LYS A 79 28.37 -30.35 -17.62
CA LYS A 79 27.34 -31.38 -17.44
C LYS A 79 26.48 -31.09 -16.21
N ALA A 80 27.09 -30.81 -15.06
CA ALA A 80 26.34 -30.51 -13.82
C ALA A 80 25.41 -29.29 -13.98
N ALA A 81 25.88 -28.22 -14.64
CA ALA A 81 25.03 -27.08 -14.99
C ALA A 81 23.89 -27.45 -15.95
N THR A 82 24.12 -28.39 -16.89
CA THR A 82 23.10 -28.88 -17.83
C THR A 82 22.07 -29.77 -17.12
N ASP A 83 22.51 -30.64 -16.21
CA ASP A 83 21.62 -31.49 -15.41
C ASP A 83 20.72 -30.63 -14.50
N LEU A 84 21.25 -29.54 -13.92
CA LEU A 84 20.48 -28.56 -13.14
C LEU A 84 19.45 -27.77 -13.96
N VAL A 85 19.65 -27.56 -15.28
CA VAL A 85 18.62 -26.97 -16.16
C VAL A 85 17.40 -27.89 -16.29
N VAL A 86 17.56 -29.22 -16.15
CA VAL A 86 16.44 -30.17 -16.18
C VAL A 86 15.62 -30.11 -14.88
N GLU A 87 16.28 -29.90 -13.74
CA GLU A 87 15.64 -29.81 -12.43
C GLU A 87 15.02 -28.41 -12.18
N PHE A 88 15.66 -27.34 -12.68
CA PHE A 88 15.26 -25.94 -12.51
C PHE A 88 15.06 -25.22 -13.86
N PRO A 89 14.06 -25.61 -14.68
CA PRO A 89 13.91 -25.20 -16.09
C PRO A 89 13.49 -23.73 -16.33
N LYS A 90 13.61 -22.86 -15.33
CA LYS A 90 13.39 -21.41 -15.42
C LYS A 90 14.64 -20.59 -15.07
N THR A 91 15.77 -21.24 -14.77
CA THR A 91 17.00 -20.59 -14.33
C THR A 91 18.11 -20.81 -15.37
N GLU A 92 18.82 -19.74 -15.73
CA GLU A 92 19.97 -19.80 -16.63
C GLU A 92 21.25 -20.10 -15.82
N PHE A 93 21.92 -21.21 -16.12
CA PHE A 93 23.13 -21.64 -15.42
C PHE A 93 24.38 -21.46 -16.30
N VAL A 94 25.25 -20.52 -15.93
CA VAL A 94 26.48 -20.22 -16.69
C VAL A 94 27.70 -20.93 -16.06
N ALA A 95 28.10 -22.05 -16.67
CA ALA A 95 29.31 -22.77 -16.26
C ALA A 95 30.59 -21.95 -16.54
N ARG A 96 31.41 -21.74 -15.51
CA ARG A 96 32.75 -21.13 -15.59
C ARG A 96 33.77 -22.00 -14.85
N THR A 97 35.02 -21.92 -15.29
CA THR A 97 36.18 -22.52 -14.60
C THR A 97 37.33 -21.51 -14.63
N SER A 98 37.93 -21.23 -13.48
CA SER A 98 39.14 -20.42 -13.35
C SER A 98 40.14 -21.16 -12.47
N ASP A 99 41.42 -21.11 -12.82
CA ASP A 99 42.49 -21.64 -11.99
C ASP A 99 42.96 -20.54 -11.04
N ILE A 100 42.89 -20.80 -9.73
CA ILE A 100 43.27 -19.88 -8.66
C ILE A 100 44.53 -20.45 -8.02
N ALA A 101 45.69 -19.84 -8.28
CA ALA A 101 46.99 -20.30 -7.80
C ALA A 101 47.47 -19.53 -6.55
N ASN A 102 46.98 -18.30 -6.34
CA ASN A 102 47.29 -17.46 -5.19
C ASN A 102 46.09 -16.55 -4.80
N PHE A 103 46.25 -15.78 -3.72
CA PHE A 103 45.18 -14.95 -3.16
C PHE A 103 44.76 -13.78 -4.09
N ASP A 104 45.70 -13.18 -4.81
CA ASP A 104 45.44 -12.02 -5.68
C ASP A 104 44.69 -12.44 -6.96
N ASP A 105 44.84 -13.70 -7.41
CA ASP A 105 44.00 -14.28 -8.47
C ASP A 105 42.51 -14.26 -8.06
N THR A 106 42.21 -14.56 -6.78
CA THR A 106 40.85 -14.52 -6.23
C THR A 106 40.26 -13.11 -6.30
N ALA A 107 41.03 -12.09 -5.89
CA ALA A 107 40.59 -10.70 -5.94
C ALA A 107 40.37 -10.23 -7.39
N THR A 108 41.24 -10.66 -8.31
CA THR A 108 41.13 -10.38 -9.74
C THR A 108 39.87 -11.02 -10.35
N LEU A 109 39.57 -12.28 -10.01
CA LEU A 109 38.36 -12.98 -10.43
C LEU A 109 37.09 -12.26 -9.95
N TRP A 110 37.02 -11.86 -8.68
CA TRP A 110 35.86 -11.13 -8.14
C TRP A 110 35.69 -9.75 -8.79
N ALA A 111 36.77 -9.06 -9.15
CA ALA A 111 36.70 -7.79 -9.86
C ALA A 111 36.15 -7.95 -11.29
N ASP A 112 36.57 -8.96 -12.05
CA ASP A 112 36.08 -9.22 -13.41
C ASP A 112 34.60 -9.64 -13.41
N LEU A 113 34.18 -10.47 -12.45
CA LEU A 113 32.78 -10.85 -12.24
C LEU A 113 31.89 -9.65 -11.92
N ALA A 114 32.37 -8.73 -11.06
CA ALA A 114 31.65 -7.50 -10.73
C ALA A 114 31.52 -6.54 -11.94
N VAL A 115 32.56 -6.44 -12.78
CA VAL A 115 32.55 -5.63 -14.01
C VAL A 115 31.65 -6.24 -15.09
N THR A 116 31.57 -7.57 -15.16
CA THR A 116 30.71 -8.30 -16.13
C THR A 116 29.27 -8.48 -15.65
N GLY A 117 28.93 -8.06 -14.43
CA GLY A 117 27.57 -8.14 -13.87
C GLY A 117 27.13 -9.56 -13.49
N VAL A 118 28.07 -10.48 -13.28
CA VAL A 118 27.78 -11.90 -13.02
C VAL A 118 27.74 -12.17 -11.51
N SER A 119 26.55 -12.48 -10.97
CA SER A 119 26.44 -13.00 -9.61
C SER A 119 26.92 -14.45 -9.53
N VAL A 120 27.83 -14.75 -8.61
CA VAL A 120 28.29 -16.12 -8.35
C VAL A 120 27.51 -16.69 -7.17
N ASN A 121 26.51 -17.51 -7.48
CA ASN A 121 25.67 -18.17 -6.48
C ASN A 121 26.31 -19.42 -5.85
N VAL A 122 27.35 -20.00 -6.48
CA VAL A 122 28.10 -21.17 -5.99
C VAL A 122 29.58 -21.03 -6.36
N LEU A 123 30.49 -21.19 -5.39
CA LEU A 123 31.93 -21.26 -5.62
C LEU A 123 32.48 -22.62 -5.18
N VAL A 124 32.96 -23.42 -6.13
CA VAL A 124 33.54 -24.75 -5.86
C VAL A 124 35.07 -24.66 -5.90
N LEU A 125 35.71 -24.57 -4.73
CA LEU A 125 37.16 -24.61 -4.62
C LEU A 125 37.67 -26.06 -4.61
N ASN A 126 38.51 -26.42 -5.58
CA ASN A 126 39.09 -27.76 -5.69
C ASN A 126 40.61 -27.70 -5.45
N ALA A 127 41.03 -28.01 -4.22
CA ALA A 127 42.43 -27.91 -3.77
C ALA A 127 43.34 -29.01 -4.34
N ALA A 128 43.61 -28.96 -5.64
CA ALA A 128 44.29 -30.00 -6.41
C ALA A 128 45.82 -30.11 -6.17
N SER A 129 46.35 -29.61 -5.05
CA SER A 129 47.78 -29.58 -4.71
C SER A 129 48.21 -30.58 -3.64
N MET A 130 47.27 -31.19 -2.91
CA MET A 130 47.53 -32.11 -1.80
C MET A 130 46.99 -33.51 -2.15
N GLY A 131 47.88 -34.48 -2.35
CA GLY A 131 47.55 -35.91 -2.38
C GLY A 131 48.26 -36.68 -1.26
N PRO A 132 48.01 -37.98 -1.07
CA PRO A 132 47.16 -38.87 -1.86
C PRO A 132 45.69 -38.89 -1.38
N SER A 133 44.91 -39.84 -1.88
CA SER A 133 43.44 -39.90 -1.74
C SER A 133 42.95 -40.56 -0.44
N GLU A 134 42.56 -39.74 0.54
CA GLU A 134 41.52 -40.08 1.53
C GLU A 134 40.58 -38.87 1.75
N PRO A 135 39.27 -39.05 1.94
CA PRO A 135 38.34 -37.96 2.21
C PRO A 135 38.47 -37.49 3.67
N ILE A 136 38.91 -36.25 3.89
CA ILE A 136 38.94 -35.63 5.23
C ILE A 136 37.52 -35.21 5.63
N ILE A 137 36.69 -36.18 6.03
CA ILE A 137 35.39 -35.98 6.68
C ILE A 137 35.29 -37.01 7.82
N LEU A 138 35.81 -36.65 9.00
CA LEU A 138 35.72 -37.43 10.25
C LEU A 138 34.99 -36.69 11.38
N ALA A 139 34.49 -35.49 11.09
CA ALA A 139 33.64 -34.71 11.99
C ALA A 139 32.32 -34.35 11.28
N ASP A 140 31.30 -34.01 12.05
CA ASP A 140 29.99 -33.62 11.54
C ASP A 140 29.99 -32.19 10.98
N VAL A 141 28.82 -31.69 10.55
CA VAL A 141 28.68 -30.31 10.06
C VAL A 141 29.10 -29.30 11.12
N ASN A 142 28.84 -29.56 12.40
CA ASN A 142 29.31 -28.71 13.50
C ASN A 142 30.84 -28.74 13.62
N GLY A 143 31.47 -29.91 13.49
CA GLY A 143 32.93 -30.06 13.47
C GLY A 143 33.59 -29.34 12.29
N LEU A 144 33.03 -29.45 11.08
CA LEU A 144 33.54 -28.75 9.88
C LEU A 144 33.46 -27.22 10.03
N TRP A 145 32.32 -26.71 10.55
CA TRP A 145 32.20 -25.29 10.90
C TRP A 145 33.07 -24.90 12.10
N SER A 146 33.29 -25.79 13.07
CA SER A 146 34.18 -25.54 14.20
C SER A 146 35.64 -25.51 13.78
N GLU A 147 36.09 -26.33 12.82
CA GLU A 147 37.44 -26.21 12.26
C GLU A 147 37.59 -24.94 11.41
N PHE A 148 36.58 -24.58 10.61
CA PHE A 148 36.58 -23.31 9.88
C PHE A 148 36.65 -22.11 10.83
N ILE A 149 35.84 -22.12 11.89
CA ILE A 149 35.82 -21.07 12.93
C ILE A 149 37.11 -21.09 13.76
N THR A 150 37.64 -22.25 14.16
CA THR A 150 38.91 -22.34 14.91
C THR A 150 40.09 -21.85 14.09
N ASN A 151 40.20 -22.23 12.81
CA ASN A 151 41.29 -21.74 11.95
C ASN A 151 41.17 -20.23 11.68
N ASN A 152 39.96 -19.71 11.45
CA ASN A 152 39.74 -18.26 11.32
C ASN A 152 39.97 -17.52 12.65
N LEU A 153 39.62 -18.10 13.81
CA LEU A 153 39.87 -17.51 15.13
C LEU A 153 41.35 -17.53 15.52
N VAL A 154 42.12 -18.54 15.10
CA VAL A 154 43.59 -18.54 15.25
C VAL A 154 44.21 -17.43 14.40
N TYR A 155 43.72 -17.20 13.17
CA TYR A 155 44.13 -16.07 12.34
C TYR A 155 43.65 -14.70 12.86
N LEU A 156 42.44 -14.60 13.42
CA LEU A 156 41.94 -13.37 14.06
C LEU A 156 42.68 -13.07 15.36
N ALA A 157 43.03 -14.07 16.17
CA ALA A 157 43.91 -13.90 17.34
C ALA A 157 45.30 -13.41 16.91
N SER A 158 45.85 -13.98 15.82
CA SER A 158 47.09 -13.47 15.20
C SER A 158 46.98 -11.99 14.80
N ALA A 159 45.85 -11.57 14.21
CA ALA A 159 45.61 -10.16 13.87
C ALA A 159 45.45 -9.25 15.10
N VAL A 160 44.71 -9.69 16.12
CA VAL A 160 44.45 -8.90 17.35
C VAL A 160 45.72 -8.67 18.17
N THR A 161 46.73 -9.54 18.10
CA THR A 161 48.04 -9.27 18.72
C THR A 161 48.78 -8.05 18.13
N HIS A 162 48.33 -7.52 16.99
CA HIS A 162 48.94 -6.37 16.31
C HIS A 162 48.12 -5.07 16.37
N MET A 163 46.92 -5.05 16.99
CA MET A 163 46.15 -3.82 17.23
C MET A 163 45.40 -3.85 18.58
N PRO A 164 45.79 -3.03 19.58
CA PRO A 164 45.06 -2.95 20.85
C PRO A 164 43.82 -2.04 20.72
N GLY A 165 42.65 -2.52 21.12
CA GLY A 165 41.51 -1.64 21.47
C GLY A 165 40.10 -1.98 20.96
N MET A 166 39.83 -3.17 20.43
CA MET A 166 38.46 -3.57 20.03
C MET A 166 38.03 -4.91 20.64
N ASP A 167 37.02 -4.88 21.51
CA ASP A 167 36.25 -6.04 21.90
C ASP A 167 35.24 -6.40 20.79
N VAL A 168 35.18 -7.68 20.39
CA VAL A 168 34.19 -8.19 19.44
C VAL A 168 33.54 -9.45 20.03
N ALA A 169 32.30 -9.32 20.47
CA ALA A 169 31.50 -10.44 20.97
C ALA A 169 30.75 -11.13 19.82
N VAL A 170 30.83 -12.47 19.77
CA VAL A 170 30.14 -13.29 18.75
C VAL A 170 29.08 -14.17 19.43
N PRO A 171 27.78 -14.00 19.15
CA PRO A 171 26.72 -14.86 19.69
C PRO A 171 26.56 -16.14 18.85
N ALA A 172 26.37 -17.28 19.52
CA ALA A 172 26.15 -18.58 18.88
C ALA A 172 24.66 -18.98 18.91
N TYR A 173 24.20 -19.73 17.90
CA TYR A 173 22.87 -20.34 17.86
C TYR A 173 22.89 -21.74 17.22
N PHE A 174 22.05 -22.63 17.77
CA PHE A 174 21.82 -24.01 17.31
C PHE A 174 20.78 -24.06 16.17
N LEU A 175 20.65 -25.22 15.50
CA LEU A 175 19.34 -25.91 15.37
C LEU A 175 19.45 -27.34 14.79
N ASP A 176 18.98 -28.29 15.62
CA ASP A 176 18.29 -29.58 15.38
C ASP A 176 18.65 -30.61 14.29
N GLN A 177 18.12 -31.83 14.49
CA GLN A 177 18.37 -33.04 13.70
C GLN A 177 17.07 -33.67 13.17
N ASP A 178 17.02 -34.06 11.89
CA ASP A 178 16.63 -35.41 11.42
C ASP A 178 16.36 -35.45 9.89
N VAL A 179 17.36 -35.88 9.11
CA VAL A 179 17.17 -36.43 7.75
C VAL A 179 18.16 -37.61 7.59
N LYS A 180 17.74 -38.70 6.95
CA LYS A 180 18.59 -39.85 6.59
C LYS A 180 18.33 -40.29 5.15
N LEU A 181 19.27 -41.09 4.62
CA LEU A 181 19.38 -41.62 3.25
C LEU A 181 20.06 -40.66 2.24
N PRO A 182 20.75 -41.18 1.20
CA PRO A 182 21.54 -42.41 1.13
C PRO A 182 23.01 -42.14 0.72
N SER A 183 23.88 -43.15 0.82
CA SER A 183 25.28 -43.05 0.38
C SER A 183 25.41 -43.25 -1.14
N ASP A 184 25.85 -42.21 -1.86
CA ASP A 184 27.04 -42.23 -2.72
C ASP A 184 27.17 -40.91 -3.52
N TYR A 185 28.30 -40.21 -3.35
CA TYR A 185 28.76 -39.06 -4.17
C TYR A 185 27.72 -37.98 -4.55
N GLY A 186 26.95 -37.47 -3.59
CA GLY A 186 26.12 -36.27 -3.75
C GLY A 186 26.75 -35.02 -3.13
N VAL A 187 26.98 -33.97 -3.92
CA VAL A 187 27.16 -32.60 -3.41
C VAL A 187 25.84 -31.87 -3.57
N TRP A 188 25.10 -31.72 -2.47
CA TRP A 188 23.87 -30.94 -2.39
C TRP A 188 24.04 -29.87 -1.32
N ALA A 189 23.60 -28.65 -1.60
CA ALA A 189 23.52 -27.57 -0.63
C ALA A 189 22.23 -26.78 -0.85
N ALA A 190 21.23 -27.02 0.01
CA ALA A 190 20.07 -26.15 0.10
C ALA A 190 20.50 -24.79 0.68
N THR A 191 20.14 -23.70 0.01
CA THR A 191 20.58 -22.35 0.36
C THR A 191 19.73 -21.76 1.48
N LYS A 192 20.35 -21.39 2.60
CA LYS A 192 19.70 -20.57 3.64
C LYS A 192 19.56 -19.12 3.18
N GLU A 193 20.46 -18.66 2.30
CA GLU A 193 20.42 -17.35 1.66
C GLU A 193 19.30 -17.19 0.60
N ALA A 194 18.68 -18.28 0.12
CA ALA A 194 17.50 -18.16 -0.75
C ALA A 194 16.25 -17.70 0.02
N GLU A 195 16.14 -18.00 1.32
CA GLU A 195 15.10 -17.39 2.18
C GLU A 195 15.41 -15.91 2.49
N PHE A 196 16.65 -15.45 2.32
CA PHE A 196 17.03 -14.05 2.58
C PHE A 196 16.71 -13.06 1.45
N LEU A 197 16.38 -13.54 0.25
CA LEU A 197 15.72 -12.74 -0.81
C LEU A 197 14.22 -12.55 -0.48
N HIS A 198 13.95 -11.93 0.66
CA HIS A 198 12.60 -11.64 1.18
C HIS A 198 11.63 -12.85 1.10
N ALA A 199 11.96 -13.97 1.76
CA ALA A 199 10.94 -14.95 2.10
C ALA A 199 9.84 -14.27 2.91
N GLN A 200 8.66 -14.12 2.31
CA GLN A 200 7.51 -13.49 2.97
C GLN A 200 7.18 -14.28 4.25
N PRO A 201 6.86 -13.60 5.37
CA PRO A 201 6.68 -14.27 6.65
C PRO A 201 5.47 -15.20 6.56
N LYS A 202 5.70 -16.52 6.64
CA LYS A 202 4.70 -17.60 6.42
C LYS A 202 3.39 -17.40 7.21
N THR A 203 3.46 -16.65 8.29
CA THR A 203 2.32 -16.13 9.05
C THR A 203 2.57 -14.68 9.49
N ILE A 204 1.50 -13.89 9.60
CA ILE A 204 1.48 -12.57 10.24
C ILE A 204 0.60 -12.59 11.49
N GLU A 205 0.94 -11.84 12.53
CA GLU A 205 0.11 -11.70 13.74
C GLU A 205 -0.54 -10.32 13.80
N VAL A 206 -1.84 -10.27 14.11
CA VAL A 206 -2.60 -9.04 14.33
C VAL A 206 -3.46 -9.21 15.58
N ASN A 207 -3.36 -8.28 16.54
CA ASN A 207 -4.19 -8.27 17.75
C ASN A 207 -4.24 -9.62 18.52
N GLY A 208 -3.15 -10.40 18.52
CA GLY A 208 -3.08 -11.73 19.17
C GLY A 208 -3.63 -12.90 18.34
N LYS A 209 -3.92 -12.70 17.05
CA LYS A 209 -4.36 -13.73 16.10
C LYS A 209 -3.34 -13.92 14.98
N THR A 210 -3.01 -15.17 14.68
CA THR A 210 -2.10 -15.55 13.60
C THR A 210 -2.86 -15.85 12.31
N TYR A 211 -2.41 -15.28 11.19
CA TYR A 211 -2.98 -15.48 9.86
C TYR A 211 -1.91 -16.01 8.89
N PRO A 212 -2.22 -16.99 8.02
CA PRO A 212 -1.30 -17.46 7.00
C PRO A 212 -1.11 -16.40 5.90
N THR A 213 0.05 -16.42 5.25
CA THR A 213 0.36 -15.53 4.13
C THR A 213 0.59 -16.30 2.83
N ASP A 214 0.52 -15.61 1.69
CA ASP A 214 0.92 -16.16 0.39
C ASP A 214 1.55 -15.07 -0.52
N GLN A 215 1.71 -15.36 -1.81
CA GLN A 215 2.23 -14.46 -2.84
C GLN A 215 1.50 -13.10 -2.97
N TRP A 216 0.29 -12.95 -2.42
CA TRP A 216 -0.46 -11.69 -2.34
C TRP A 216 0.04 -10.75 -1.24
N PHE A 217 0.73 -11.26 -0.23
CA PHE A 217 1.18 -10.49 0.94
C PHE A 217 1.88 -9.19 0.53
N ASN A 218 1.40 -8.07 1.07
CA ASN A 218 1.96 -6.73 0.84
C ASN A 218 1.80 -5.80 2.06
N ALA A 219 1.41 -6.33 3.22
CA ALA A 219 1.18 -5.54 4.44
C ALA A 219 2.49 -5.31 5.23
N PRO A 220 2.97 -4.07 5.37
CA PRO A 220 4.24 -3.78 6.03
C PRO A 220 4.09 -3.75 7.57
N PRO A 221 5.18 -3.94 8.34
CA PRO A 221 5.12 -4.06 9.80
C PRO A 221 4.56 -2.84 10.55
N ASN A 222 4.78 -1.63 10.02
CA ASN A 222 4.24 -0.37 10.57
C ASN A 222 2.70 -0.30 10.45
N VAL A 223 2.13 -0.72 9.32
CA VAL A 223 0.68 -0.77 9.09
C VAL A 223 0.04 -1.88 9.93
N VAL A 224 0.67 -3.06 10.02
CA VAL A 224 0.19 -4.13 10.91
C VAL A 224 0.22 -3.71 12.38
N ALA A 225 1.29 -3.05 12.84
CA ALA A 225 1.39 -2.57 14.21
C ALA A 225 0.33 -1.50 14.57
N ALA A 226 -0.11 -0.70 13.59
CA ALA A 226 -1.13 0.33 13.78
C ALA A 226 -2.50 -0.25 14.22
N ALA A 227 -2.81 -1.50 13.87
CA ALA A 227 -4.05 -2.20 14.27
C ALA A 227 -4.23 -2.39 15.80
N SER A 228 -3.15 -2.21 16.56
CA SER A 228 -3.18 -2.20 18.02
C SER A 228 -3.63 -0.84 18.62
N ARG A 229 -3.53 0.26 17.85
CA ARG A 229 -3.74 1.64 18.36
C ARG A 229 -5.20 1.95 18.64
N LYS A 230 -6.11 1.58 17.72
CA LYS A 230 -7.58 1.76 17.83
C LYS A 230 -7.97 3.16 18.34
N LEU A 231 -7.53 4.20 17.61
CA LEU A 231 -7.60 5.59 18.10
C LEU A 231 -9.04 6.09 18.29
N HIS A 232 -10.00 5.51 17.56
CA HIS A 232 -11.44 5.70 17.73
C HIS A 232 -12.02 5.15 19.05
N LEU A 233 -11.22 4.41 19.84
CA LEU A 233 -11.54 3.93 21.19
C LEU A 233 -10.79 4.65 22.31
N GLN A 234 -9.79 5.48 21.99
CA GLN A 234 -8.99 6.17 23.01
C GLN A 234 -9.72 7.43 23.50
N LYS A 235 -10.16 7.42 24.77
CA LYS A 235 -10.77 8.59 25.43
C LYS A 235 -9.89 9.83 25.21
N ASP A 236 -10.54 10.96 24.92
CA ASP A 236 -9.95 12.27 24.62
C ASP A 236 -9.08 12.32 23.35
N HIS A 237 -8.99 11.26 22.56
CA HIS A 237 -8.40 11.35 21.23
C HIS A 237 -9.37 12.07 20.26
N PRO A 238 -8.91 12.97 19.36
CA PRO A 238 -9.78 13.68 18.41
C PRO A 238 -10.74 12.78 17.62
N VAL A 239 -10.26 11.63 17.13
CA VAL A 239 -11.10 10.64 16.40
C VAL A 239 -12.19 10.04 17.30
N TYR A 240 -11.90 9.77 18.58
CA TYR A 240 -12.89 9.30 19.56
C TYR A 240 -13.92 10.39 19.87
N ILE A 241 -13.50 11.65 20.02
CA ILE A 241 -14.41 12.79 20.27
C ILE A 241 -15.32 13.02 19.05
N THR A 242 -14.78 12.98 17.82
CA THR A 242 -15.58 13.01 16.58
C THR A 242 -16.59 11.86 16.54
N ARG A 243 -16.17 10.64 16.91
CA ARG A 243 -17.06 9.48 17.01
C ARG A 243 -18.21 9.72 18.00
N GLN A 244 -17.93 10.24 19.21
CA GLN A 244 -18.96 10.59 20.19
C GLN A 244 -19.95 11.65 19.68
N ILE A 245 -19.47 12.65 18.93
CA ILE A 245 -20.32 13.69 18.35
C ILE A 245 -21.30 13.10 17.34
N ILE A 246 -20.84 12.17 16.50
CA ILE A 246 -21.73 11.47 15.55
C ILE A 246 -22.69 10.52 16.31
N GLU A 247 -22.18 9.71 17.25
CA GLU A 247 -22.99 8.84 18.12
C GLU A 247 -24.13 9.62 18.81
N SER A 248 -23.91 10.90 19.18
CA SER A 248 -24.95 11.74 19.79
C SER A 248 -26.19 11.98 18.91
N GLN A 249 -26.06 11.89 17.60
CA GLN A 249 -27.15 12.12 16.62
C GLN A 249 -27.88 10.82 16.24
N PHE A 250 -27.33 9.66 16.61
CA PHE A 250 -27.87 8.34 16.34
C PHE A 250 -28.03 7.58 17.67
N PRO A 251 -29.12 7.83 18.43
CA PRO A 251 -29.20 7.40 19.83
C PRO A 251 -29.30 5.88 20.01
N ASN A 252 -28.67 5.38 21.09
CA ASN A 252 -28.66 3.96 21.50
C ASN A 252 -30.04 3.30 21.71
N SER A 253 -31.13 4.07 21.75
CA SER A 253 -32.51 3.56 21.74
C SER A 253 -32.92 2.92 20.40
N THR A 254 -32.16 3.18 19.34
CA THR A 254 -32.48 2.78 17.95
C THR A 254 -31.25 2.23 17.25
N TYR A 255 -30.08 2.86 17.45
CA TYR A 255 -28.82 2.50 16.78
C TYR A 255 -27.88 1.77 17.75
N LYS A 256 -27.50 0.53 17.44
CA LYS A 256 -26.48 -0.19 18.21
C LYS A 256 -25.07 0.17 17.74
N TYR A 257 -24.13 0.39 18.67
CA TYR A 257 -22.75 0.76 18.31
C TYR A 257 -21.82 -0.47 18.31
N HIS A 258 -21.10 -0.65 17.21
CA HIS A 258 -20.23 -1.80 16.92
C HIS A 258 -18.78 -1.33 16.71
N ASN A 259 -18.13 -0.92 17.80
CA ASN A 259 -16.84 -0.19 17.74
C ASN A 259 -15.59 -1.09 17.90
N THR A 260 -15.74 -2.41 17.86
CA THR A 260 -14.72 -3.40 18.29
C THR A 260 -14.46 -4.53 17.29
N PHE A 261 -15.01 -4.46 16.08
CA PHE A 261 -14.78 -5.46 15.03
C PHE A 261 -13.28 -5.58 14.65
N ASP A 262 -12.86 -6.79 14.31
CA ASP A 262 -11.48 -7.09 13.94
C ASP A 262 -11.11 -6.44 12.59
N PRO A 263 -9.94 -5.77 12.45
CA PRO A 263 -9.51 -5.20 11.18
C PRO A 263 -9.19 -6.23 10.09
N VAL A 264 -8.95 -7.49 10.45
CA VAL A 264 -8.67 -8.55 9.48
C VAL A 264 -9.98 -9.21 9.05
N VAL A 265 -10.27 -9.13 7.76
CA VAL A 265 -11.51 -9.66 7.15
C VAL A 265 -11.20 -10.50 5.91
N SER A 266 -12.18 -11.29 5.49
CA SER A 266 -12.12 -11.99 4.19
C SER A 266 -12.30 -11.03 3.02
N THR A 267 -11.79 -11.41 1.84
CA THR A 267 -12.16 -10.79 0.55
C THR A 267 -13.67 -10.76 0.33
N HIS A 268 -14.37 -11.81 0.79
CA HIS A 268 -15.82 -11.89 0.71
C HIS A 268 -16.50 -10.77 1.49
N GLN A 269 -16.18 -10.61 2.78
CA GLN A 269 -16.72 -9.54 3.63
C GLN A 269 -16.43 -8.15 3.03
N ASN A 270 -15.20 -7.90 2.58
CA ASN A 270 -14.81 -6.57 2.11
C ASN A 270 -15.29 -6.24 0.69
N PHE A 271 -15.64 -7.22 -0.15
CA PHE A 271 -15.96 -6.96 -1.56
C PHE A 271 -17.14 -7.77 -2.09
N ASP A 272 -17.14 -9.09 -1.93
CA ASP A 272 -18.14 -9.96 -2.58
C ASP A 272 -19.55 -9.72 -2.00
N SER A 273 -19.70 -9.68 -0.66
CA SER A 273 -20.98 -9.37 0.01
C SER A 273 -21.43 -7.91 -0.08
N LEU A 274 -20.73 -7.11 -0.88
CA LEU A 274 -21.05 -5.72 -1.21
C LEU A 274 -21.19 -5.51 -2.73
N GLY A 275 -21.24 -6.59 -3.52
CA GLY A 275 -21.49 -6.54 -4.97
C GLY A 275 -20.35 -5.99 -5.82
N PHE A 276 -19.14 -5.81 -5.28
CA PHE A 276 -18.01 -5.32 -6.06
C PHE A 276 -17.63 -6.30 -7.19
N PRO A 277 -17.47 -5.86 -8.45
CA PRO A 277 -16.92 -6.71 -9.52
C PRO A 277 -15.56 -7.31 -9.19
N VAL A 278 -15.23 -8.49 -9.72
CA VAL A 278 -13.97 -9.21 -9.46
C VAL A 278 -12.75 -8.46 -9.99
N ASP A 279 -12.95 -7.66 -11.03
CA ASP A 279 -11.98 -6.78 -11.70
C ASP A 279 -12.01 -5.33 -11.17
N HIS A 280 -12.82 -5.03 -10.14
CA HIS A 280 -12.96 -3.69 -9.59
C HIS A 280 -11.61 -3.15 -9.05
N PRO A 281 -11.17 -1.92 -9.41
CA PRO A 281 -9.84 -1.39 -9.06
C PRO A 281 -9.49 -1.47 -7.57
N GLY A 282 -10.46 -1.25 -6.67
CA GLY A 282 -10.23 -1.38 -5.22
C GLY A 282 -9.79 -2.77 -4.73
N ARG A 283 -9.95 -3.83 -5.52
CA ARG A 283 -9.41 -5.18 -5.23
C ARG A 283 -7.93 -5.33 -5.62
N ALA A 284 -7.32 -4.33 -6.25
CA ALA A 284 -5.95 -4.44 -6.72
C ALA A 284 -4.95 -4.38 -5.54
N ARG A 285 -3.85 -5.14 -5.67
CA ARG A 285 -2.75 -5.15 -4.69
C ARG A 285 -2.01 -3.80 -4.60
N SER A 286 -2.21 -2.91 -5.57
CA SER A 286 -1.75 -1.52 -5.58
C SER A 286 -2.43 -0.65 -4.51
N ASP A 287 -3.62 -1.03 -4.06
CA ASP A 287 -4.54 -0.16 -3.29
C ASP A 287 -4.99 -0.81 -1.96
N THR A 288 -4.97 -2.15 -1.89
CA THR A 288 -5.43 -2.94 -0.74
C THR A 288 -4.29 -3.74 -0.09
N TYR A 289 -4.30 -3.82 1.25
CA TYR A 289 -3.37 -4.62 2.04
C TYR A 289 -3.86 -6.05 2.26
N TYR A 290 -3.27 -6.99 1.52
CA TYR A 290 -3.52 -8.43 1.60
C TYR A 290 -2.52 -9.13 2.52
N PHE A 291 -2.99 -10.17 3.22
CA PHE A 291 -2.12 -11.16 3.87
C PHE A 291 -1.95 -12.40 2.99
N ASN A 292 -3.05 -12.88 2.43
CA ASN A 292 -3.10 -13.94 1.42
C ASN A 292 -4.21 -13.59 0.41
N LYS A 293 -4.42 -14.41 -0.63
CA LYS A 293 -5.43 -14.16 -1.67
C LYS A 293 -6.82 -13.83 -1.12
N ASP A 294 -7.22 -14.45 -0.01
CA ASP A 294 -8.59 -14.46 0.50
C ASP A 294 -8.75 -13.70 1.84
N THR A 295 -7.67 -13.10 2.38
CA THR A 295 -7.63 -12.41 3.69
C THR A 295 -6.87 -11.09 3.60
N LEU A 296 -7.45 -10.01 4.13
CA LEU A 296 -6.95 -8.64 4.02
C LEU A 296 -7.24 -7.79 5.26
N LEU A 297 -6.57 -6.63 5.36
CA LEU A 297 -6.97 -5.56 6.28
C LEU A 297 -8.06 -4.70 5.62
N ARG A 298 -9.21 -4.55 6.29
CA ARG A 298 -10.43 -3.96 5.71
C ARG A 298 -10.20 -2.55 5.13
N THR A 299 -10.68 -2.30 3.92
CA THR A 299 -10.51 -1.01 3.24
C THR A 299 -11.60 0.02 3.57
N HIS A 300 -12.70 -0.44 4.17
CA HIS A 300 -13.81 0.39 4.64
C HIS A 300 -14.64 -0.34 5.70
N THR A 301 -15.34 0.41 6.56
CA THR A 301 -16.24 -0.14 7.59
C THR A 301 -17.38 -0.97 7.02
N SER A 302 -17.75 -0.75 5.75
CA SER A 302 -18.81 -1.47 5.05
C SER A 302 -18.57 -2.98 4.96
N ALA A 303 -17.34 -3.46 5.15
CA ALA A 303 -17.01 -4.89 5.20
C ALA A 303 -17.80 -5.67 6.28
N HIS A 304 -18.37 -4.96 7.25
CA HIS A 304 -19.16 -5.52 8.35
C HIS A 304 -20.70 -5.36 8.14
N GLN A 305 -21.18 -4.79 7.01
CA GLN A 305 -22.62 -4.61 6.76
C GLN A 305 -23.39 -5.93 6.78
N ALA A 306 -23.02 -6.88 5.91
CA ALA A 306 -23.76 -8.12 5.71
C ALA A 306 -23.86 -8.98 6.98
N GLU A 307 -22.80 -9.06 7.78
CA GLU A 307 -22.83 -9.78 9.06
C GLU A 307 -23.66 -9.05 10.13
N THR A 308 -23.70 -7.71 10.11
CA THR A 308 -24.52 -6.90 11.03
C THR A 308 -26.02 -6.98 10.66
N PHE A 309 -26.37 -6.90 9.38
CA PHE A 309 -27.75 -7.14 8.89
C PHE A 309 -28.23 -8.57 9.22
N LYS A 310 -27.35 -9.56 9.06
CA LYS A 310 -27.64 -10.97 9.41
C LYS A 310 -27.84 -11.17 10.91
N ALA A 311 -27.06 -10.48 11.73
CA ALA A 311 -27.17 -10.52 13.18
C ALA A 311 -28.44 -9.83 13.71
N ASP A 312 -28.97 -8.84 12.99
CA ASP A 312 -30.30 -8.24 13.16
C ASP A 312 -30.63 -7.82 14.60
N GLN A 313 -29.71 -7.06 15.20
CA GLN A 313 -29.70 -6.80 16.65
C GLN A 313 -30.37 -5.49 17.05
N SER A 314 -30.80 -4.67 16.09
CA SER A 314 -31.35 -3.33 16.30
C SER A 314 -31.91 -2.73 15.01
N ASP A 315 -32.81 -1.76 15.17
CA ASP A 315 -33.49 -0.99 14.12
C ASP A 315 -32.56 -0.11 13.26
N GLY A 316 -31.36 0.17 13.77
CA GLY A 316 -30.23 0.71 13.03
C GLY A 316 -28.91 0.36 13.72
N TYR A 317 -27.78 0.75 13.15
CA TYR A 317 -26.46 0.58 13.78
C TYR A 317 -25.50 1.72 13.43
N LEU A 318 -24.44 1.85 14.22
CA LEU A 318 -23.19 2.52 13.86
C LEU A 318 -22.02 1.53 13.99
N ILE A 319 -21.04 1.59 13.10
CA ILE A 319 -19.81 0.79 13.15
C ILE A 319 -18.63 1.74 13.02
N SER A 320 -17.88 2.02 14.09
CA SER A 320 -16.64 2.80 13.98
C SER A 320 -15.40 1.93 14.05
N ALA A 321 -14.49 2.13 13.10
CA ALA A 321 -13.32 1.27 12.98
C ALA A 321 -12.15 1.92 12.21
N ASP A 322 -10.94 1.46 12.53
CA ASP A 322 -9.72 1.64 11.76
C ASP A 322 -9.80 0.86 10.42
N VAL A 323 -9.45 1.52 9.31
CA VAL A 323 -9.52 1.01 7.93
C VAL A 323 -8.22 1.32 7.17
N TYR A 324 -7.90 0.51 6.15
CA TYR A 324 -6.54 0.34 5.65
C TYR A 324 -6.48 0.47 4.12
N ARG A 325 -5.64 1.37 3.59
CA ARG A 325 -5.47 1.59 2.14
C ARG A 325 -4.03 1.94 1.78
N ARG A 326 -3.54 1.43 0.65
CA ARG A 326 -2.29 1.87 0.04
C ARG A 326 -2.59 3.13 -0.78
N ASP A 327 -1.97 4.24 -0.40
CA ASP A 327 -2.37 5.57 -0.90
C ASP A 327 -1.20 6.57 -0.85
N ALA A 328 -1.33 7.68 -1.58
CA ALA A 328 -0.39 8.79 -1.70
C ALA A 328 0.10 9.32 -0.34
N ILE A 329 1.36 9.76 -0.23
CA ILE A 329 1.84 10.43 0.99
C ILE A 329 1.58 11.93 0.88
N ASP A 330 0.63 12.41 1.69
CA ASP A 330 0.44 13.83 1.97
C ASP A 330 -0.20 14.05 3.36
N LYS A 331 -0.75 15.25 3.59
CA LYS A 331 -1.33 15.71 4.86
C LYS A 331 -2.74 15.18 5.16
N SER A 332 -3.38 14.56 4.18
CA SER A 332 -4.74 14.02 4.24
C SER A 332 -4.76 12.49 4.09
N HIS A 333 -3.71 11.90 3.50
CA HIS A 333 -3.65 10.47 3.17
C HIS A 333 -2.63 9.69 4.04
N TYR A 334 -3.14 8.91 4.98
CA TYR A 334 -2.39 8.00 5.86
C TYR A 334 -2.85 6.56 5.61
N PRO A 335 -1.99 5.52 5.72
CA PRO A 335 -2.34 4.16 5.27
C PRO A 335 -3.34 3.46 6.19
N VAL A 336 -3.56 4.05 7.38
CA VAL A 336 -4.58 3.66 8.34
C VAL A 336 -5.32 4.91 8.77
N PHE A 337 -6.63 4.96 8.58
CA PHE A 337 -7.50 6.03 9.05
C PHE A 337 -8.78 5.41 9.60
N HIS A 338 -9.74 6.19 10.06
CA HIS A 338 -10.94 5.68 10.72
C HIS A 338 -12.18 6.12 9.98
N GLN A 339 -13.13 5.20 9.85
CA GLN A 339 -14.46 5.47 9.34
C GLN A 339 -15.51 5.19 10.42
N MET A 340 -16.69 5.74 10.19
CA MET A 340 -17.92 5.25 10.79
C MET A 340 -18.92 4.88 9.69
N GLU A 341 -19.39 3.64 9.73
CA GLU A 341 -20.63 3.23 9.06
C GLU A 341 -21.82 3.68 9.91
N GLY A 342 -22.92 4.03 9.26
CA GLY A 342 -24.24 4.08 9.90
C GLY A 342 -25.33 3.53 8.99
N ALA A 343 -26.33 2.88 9.57
CA ALA A 343 -27.48 2.35 8.82
C ALA A 343 -28.78 2.40 9.64
N ARG A 344 -29.91 2.53 8.94
CA ARG A 344 -31.28 2.42 9.48
C ARG A 344 -32.05 1.44 8.60
N ILE A 345 -32.79 0.55 9.26
CA ILE A 345 -33.45 -0.61 8.65
C ILE A 345 -34.93 -0.58 9.05
N TRP A 346 -35.82 -0.86 8.10
CA TRP A 346 -37.22 -1.15 8.37
C TRP A 346 -37.57 -2.55 7.85
N ASP A 347 -38.57 -3.17 8.47
CA ASP A 347 -39.03 -4.52 8.15
C ASP A 347 -40.45 -4.45 7.62
N ARG A 348 -40.65 -4.87 6.35
CA ARG A 348 -41.97 -4.80 5.69
C ARG A 348 -43.05 -5.57 6.44
N THR A 349 -42.69 -6.64 7.17
CA THR A 349 -43.65 -7.49 7.89
C THR A 349 -44.29 -6.80 9.10
N GLN A 350 -43.74 -5.67 9.56
CA GLN A 350 -44.27 -4.88 10.67
C GLN A 350 -45.42 -3.94 10.26
N TYR A 351 -45.70 -3.83 8.95
CA TYR A 351 -46.67 -2.89 8.38
C TYR A 351 -47.68 -3.61 7.48
N PRO A 352 -48.86 -3.01 7.23
CA PRO A 352 -49.73 -3.45 6.14
C PRO A 352 -49.01 -3.45 4.79
N GLU A 353 -49.45 -4.31 3.86
CA GLU A 353 -48.87 -4.43 2.51
C GLU A 353 -48.81 -3.05 1.81
N GLY A 354 -47.63 -2.66 1.34
CA GLY A 354 -47.36 -1.36 0.72
C GLY A 354 -47.16 -0.17 1.69
N ALA A 355 -47.56 -0.27 2.97
CA ALA A 355 -47.57 0.85 3.91
C ALA A 355 -46.21 1.18 4.57
N VAL A 356 -45.13 0.46 4.24
CA VAL A 356 -43.79 0.70 4.79
C VAL A 356 -43.25 2.10 4.41
N ALA A 357 -43.58 2.62 3.22
CA ALA A 357 -43.18 3.96 2.81
C ALA A 357 -43.81 5.05 3.70
N ASP A 358 -45.10 4.92 4.03
CA ASP A 358 -45.80 5.83 4.94
C ASP A 358 -45.22 5.78 6.36
N ALA A 359 -44.79 4.60 6.83
CA ALA A 359 -44.12 4.44 8.11
C ALA A 359 -42.74 5.13 8.14
N ILE A 360 -41.98 5.08 7.04
CA ILE A 360 -40.70 5.78 6.90
C ILE A 360 -40.93 7.30 6.86
N TRP A 361 -41.93 7.79 6.12
CA TRP A 361 -42.32 9.22 6.16
C TRP A 361 -42.76 9.67 7.56
N ALA A 362 -43.45 8.81 8.31
CA ALA A 362 -43.76 9.07 9.71
C ALA A 362 -42.52 9.08 10.62
N ASP A 363 -41.44 8.37 10.28
CA ASP A 363 -40.13 8.53 10.93
C ASP A 363 -39.42 9.83 10.51
N VAL A 364 -39.48 10.22 9.23
CA VAL A 364 -38.93 11.51 8.73
C VAL A 364 -39.52 12.70 9.48
N GLU A 365 -40.83 12.72 9.72
CA GLU A 365 -41.51 13.80 10.45
C GLU A 365 -41.21 13.83 11.96
N LYS A 366 -40.59 12.77 12.52
CA LYS A 366 -40.04 12.79 13.89
C LYS A 366 -38.64 13.41 13.95
N LEU A 367 -37.92 13.46 12.83
CA LEU A 367 -36.59 14.08 12.76
C LEU A 367 -36.69 15.61 12.84
N PRO A 368 -35.79 16.28 13.59
CA PRO A 368 -35.73 17.74 13.61
C PRO A 368 -35.66 18.37 12.21
N LYS A 369 -36.24 19.57 12.08
CA LYS A 369 -36.22 20.35 10.83
C LYS A 369 -35.23 21.50 10.98
N HIS A 370 -34.47 21.77 9.92
CA HIS A 370 -33.43 22.80 9.88
C HIS A 370 -33.67 23.76 8.71
N ASN A 371 -33.04 24.93 8.79
CA ASN A 371 -33.11 25.99 7.77
C ASN A 371 -31.75 26.22 7.08
N VAL A 372 -30.83 25.25 7.15
CA VAL A 372 -29.52 25.34 6.51
C VAL A 372 -29.69 25.10 5.01
N PRO A 373 -29.11 25.92 4.11
CA PRO A 373 -29.21 25.71 2.68
C PRO A 373 -28.55 24.39 2.25
N VAL A 374 -29.32 23.56 1.55
CA VAL A 374 -28.87 22.32 0.92
C VAL A 374 -29.18 22.40 -0.58
N GLU A 375 -28.16 22.25 -1.41
CA GLU A 375 -28.29 22.21 -2.87
C GLU A 375 -28.50 20.73 -3.30
N ASP A 376 -29.73 20.36 -3.67
CA ASP A 376 -30.07 19.01 -4.16
C ASP A 376 -30.68 19.13 -5.58
N PRO A 377 -29.86 19.35 -6.63
CA PRO A 377 -30.33 19.76 -7.96
C PRO A 377 -30.77 18.58 -8.84
N ASN A 378 -30.59 17.34 -8.39
CA ASN A 378 -30.91 16.13 -9.12
C ASN A 378 -32.18 15.46 -8.55
N PRO A 379 -32.97 14.74 -9.37
CA PRO A 379 -34.00 13.84 -8.84
C PRO A 379 -33.35 12.72 -8.01
N GLY A 380 -34.06 12.23 -6.99
CA GLY A 380 -33.56 11.13 -6.15
C GLY A 380 -33.42 9.78 -6.88
N ILE A 381 -33.99 9.64 -8.08
CA ILE A 381 -33.91 8.46 -8.93
C ILE A 381 -33.66 8.93 -10.37
N HIS A 382 -32.74 8.27 -11.07
CA HIS A 382 -32.47 8.51 -12.49
C HIS A 382 -32.07 7.20 -13.21
N PRO A 383 -32.75 6.77 -14.29
CA PRO A 383 -32.58 5.43 -14.88
C PRO A 383 -31.14 4.96 -15.17
N GLU A 384 -30.28 5.86 -15.66
CA GLU A 384 -28.87 5.52 -15.95
C GLU A 384 -27.93 5.90 -14.80
N ARG A 385 -27.89 7.19 -14.44
CA ARG A 385 -26.96 7.77 -13.45
C ARG A 385 -27.18 7.32 -12.00
N ASN A 386 -28.43 7.10 -11.58
CA ASN A 386 -28.77 6.83 -10.17
C ASN A 386 -30.01 5.91 -10.05
N PRO A 387 -29.91 4.63 -10.45
CA PRO A 387 -31.07 3.78 -10.73
C PRO A 387 -31.83 3.30 -9.48
N LEU A 388 -33.14 3.14 -9.65
CA LEU A 388 -34.01 2.40 -8.73
C LEU A 388 -33.73 0.90 -8.83
N GLN A 389 -33.89 0.19 -7.71
CA GLN A 389 -33.85 -1.27 -7.68
C GLN A 389 -35.22 -1.84 -8.08
N GLU A 390 -35.65 -1.67 -9.33
CA GLU A 390 -37.03 -1.90 -9.78
C GLU A 390 -37.59 -3.30 -9.50
N ALA A 391 -36.73 -4.32 -9.37
CA ALA A 391 -37.12 -5.69 -8.99
C ALA A 391 -37.43 -5.88 -7.49
N HIS A 392 -37.13 -4.87 -6.66
CA HIS A 392 -37.08 -4.99 -5.20
C HIS A 392 -37.68 -3.80 -4.42
N HIS A 393 -37.64 -2.59 -4.97
CA HIS A 393 -38.12 -1.36 -4.36
C HIS A 393 -39.09 -0.64 -5.30
N THR A 394 -40.23 -0.22 -4.75
CA THR A 394 -41.07 0.80 -5.37
C THR A 394 -40.39 2.17 -5.31
N ALA A 395 -40.76 3.09 -6.20
CA ALA A 395 -40.26 4.46 -6.17
C ALA A 395 -40.59 5.17 -4.84
N ALA A 396 -41.77 4.90 -4.27
CA ALA A 396 -42.20 5.47 -2.98
C ALA A 396 -41.38 4.96 -1.78
N GLU A 397 -41.01 3.68 -1.75
CA GLU A 397 -40.05 3.17 -0.75
C GLU A 397 -38.69 3.88 -0.90
N ALA A 398 -38.12 3.91 -2.10
CA ALA A 398 -36.82 4.52 -2.34
C ALA A 398 -36.80 6.03 -2.00
N GLU A 399 -37.86 6.76 -2.33
CA GLU A 399 -38.01 8.18 -1.99
C GLU A 399 -38.11 8.41 -0.47
N ALA A 400 -38.90 7.61 0.24
CA ALA A 400 -39.03 7.71 1.70
C ALA A 400 -37.71 7.36 2.42
N ILE A 401 -37.04 6.28 1.99
CA ILE A 401 -35.71 5.89 2.51
C ILE A 401 -34.71 7.04 2.27
N ALA A 402 -34.70 7.62 1.07
CA ALA A 402 -33.81 8.73 0.71
C ALA A 402 -34.08 9.99 1.56
N ALA A 403 -35.34 10.34 1.79
CA ALA A 403 -35.70 11.48 2.63
C ALA A 403 -35.23 11.29 4.09
N HIS A 404 -35.36 10.10 4.65
CA HIS A 404 -34.84 9.78 5.99
C HIS A 404 -33.32 9.77 6.03
N LEU A 405 -32.66 9.19 5.02
CA LEU A 405 -31.20 9.19 4.89
C LEU A 405 -30.65 10.62 4.89
N LYS A 406 -31.13 11.43 3.93
CA LYS A 406 -30.65 12.79 3.72
C LYS A 406 -30.86 13.64 4.98
N ARG A 407 -32.06 13.61 5.59
CA ARG A 407 -32.31 14.36 6.83
C ARG A 407 -31.45 13.90 8.02
N SER A 408 -31.22 12.60 8.17
CA SER A 408 -30.40 12.09 9.27
C SER A 408 -28.94 12.57 9.15
N ILE A 409 -28.41 12.56 7.93
CA ILE A 409 -27.04 13.01 7.64
C ILE A 409 -26.93 14.54 7.72
N GLU A 410 -27.91 15.29 7.20
CA GLU A 410 -27.95 16.74 7.32
C GLU A 410 -27.85 17.19 8.77
N LEU A 411 -28.60 16.56 9.68
CA LEU A 411 -28.55 16.85 11.12
C LEU A 411 -27.18 16.51 11.72
N MET A 412 -26.58 15.38 11.35
CA MET A 412 -25.21 15.01 11.76
C MET A 412 -24.18 16.07 11.34
N VAL A 413 -24.20 16.51 10.09
CA VAL A 413 -23.25 17.52 9.59
C VAL A 413 -23.50 18.88 10.22
N ILE A 414 -24.76 19.27 10.41
CA ILE A 414 -25.13 20.52 11.11
C ILE A 414 -24.60 20.52 12.55
N GLU A 415 -24.69 19.43 13.29
CA GLU A 415 -24.13 19.32 14.65
C GLU A 415 -22.60 19.45 14.64
N ILE A 416 -21.91 18.70 13.76
CA ILE A 416 -20.44 18.77 13.62
C ILE A 416 -19.98 20.21 13.35
N PHE A 417 -20.58 20.87 12.36
CA PHE A 417 -20.18 22.22 11.98
C PHE A 417 -20.64 23.29 12.98
N SER A 418 -21.75 23.08 13.70
CA SER A 418 -22.16 23.94 14.81
C SER A 418 -21.16 23.89 15.97
N ARG A 419 -20.61 22.71 16.29
CA ARG A 419 -19.53 22.57 17.27
C ARG A 419 -18.22 23.20 16.79
N ALA A 420 -17.84 23.00 15.53
CA ALA A 420 -16.66 23.64 14.94
C ALA A 420 -16.75 25.18 15.00
N LYS A 421 -17.93 25.74 14.69
CA LYS A 421 -18.26 27.18 14.75
C LYS A 421 -18.31 27.72 16.19
N ALA A 422 -18.82 26.96 17.15
CA ALA A 422 -18.78 27.33 18.56
C ALA A 422 -17.35 27.35 19.11
N ALA A 423 -16.52 26.37 18.75
CA ALA A 423 -15.11 26.32 19.11
C ALA A 423 -14.28 27.40 18.41
N ALA A 424 -14.64 27.76 17.18
CA ALA A 424 -14.06 28.89 16.44
C ALA A 424 -14.23 30.21 17.20
N ARG A 425 -15.48 30.55 17.53
CA ARG A 425 -15.86 31.79 18.23
C ARG A 425 -15.35 31.88 19.68
N LYS A 426 -15.00 30.74 20.28
CA LYS A 426 -14.29 30.68 21.58
C LYS A 426 -12.78 30.98 21.45
N ALA A 427 -12.17 30.66 20.31
CA ALA A 427 -10.75 30.90 20.06
C ALA A 427 -10.49 32.31 19.49
N ASP A 428 -11.42 32.81 18.68
CA ASP A 428 -11.39 34.12 18.03
C ASP A 428 -12.82 34.72 18.07
N PRO A 429 -13.09 35.71 18.95
CA PRO A 429 -14.41 36.32 19.06
C PRO A 429 -14.86 37.09 17.81
N ASP A 430 -13.91 37.56 16.99
CA ASP A 430 -14.18 38.32 15.76
C ASP A 430 -14.32 37.40 14.53
N HIS A 431 -14.31 36.06 14.73
CA HIS A 431 -14.34 35.08 13.65
C HIS A 431 -15.62 35.13 12.80
N THR A 432 -15.49 35.64 11.58
CA THR A 432 -16.54 35.64 10.56
C THR A 432 -16.57 34.29 9.83
N ASP A 433 -17.33 33.33 10.33
CA ASP A 433 -17.56 32.08 9.58
C ASP A 433 -18.47 32.33 8.36
N GLU A 434 -18.13 31.70 7.23
CA GLU A 434 -19.07 31.52 6.14
C GLU A 434 -20.31 30.72 6.61
N PRO A 435 -21.50 30.93 6.03
CA PRO A 435 -22.65 30.07 6.29
C PRO A 435 -22.37 28.63 5.84
N LEU A 436 -22.73 27.65 6.65
CA LEU A 436 -22.70 26.24 6.24
C LEU A 436 -23.59 26.08 4.99
N ARG A 437 -23.00 25.55 3.92
CA ARG A 437 -23.68 25.14 2.69
C ARG A 437 -23.35 23.68 2.46
N MET A 438 -24.37 22.90 2.14
CA MET A 438 -24.26 21.48 1.84
C MET A 438 -24.80 21.22 0.43
N ARG A 439 -24.29 20.21 -0.27
CA ARG A 439 -24.91 19.74 -1.52
C ARG A 439 -24.89 18.23 -1.67
N TRP A 440 -25.99 17.69 -2.19
CA TRP A 440 -26.12 16.29 -2.52
C TRP A 440 -25.68 16.06 -3.97
N VAL A 441 -24.71 15.17 -4.16
CA VAL A 441 -24.17 14.77 -5.47
C VAL A 441 -24.59 13.33 -5.75
N GLU A 442 -25.05 13.02 -6.96
CA GLU A 442 -25.29 11.63 -7.35
C GLU A 442 -23.95 10.86 -7.38
N ALA A 443 -23.90 9.71 -6.73
CA ALA A 443 -22.71 8.87 -6.62
C ALA A 443 -23.01 7.43 -7.09
N TYR A 444 -21.98 6.59 -7.18
CA TYR A 444 -22.13 5.16 -7.45
C TYR A 444 -21.30 4.33 -6.47
N PHE A 445 -21.97 3.43 -5.75
CA PHE A 445 -21.34 2.40 -4.94
C PHE A 445 -21.97 1.04 -5.29
N PRO A 446 -21.20 -0.07 -5.41
CA PRO A 446 -21.78 -1.37 -5.77
C PRO A 446 -22.89 -1.86 -4.83
N PHE A 447 -22.86 -1.43 -3.57
CA PHE A 447 -23.73 -1.84 -2.46
C PHE A 447 -24.92 -0.90 -2.16
N THR A 448 -25.08 0.22 -2.87
CA THR A 448 -26.25 1.12 -2.73
C THR A 448 -26.81 1.62 -4.06
N SER A 449 -28.12 1.82 -4.15
CA SER A 449 -28.84 2.27 -5.36
C SER A 449 -30.29 2.69 -5.01
N PRO A 450 -30.70 3.96 -5.19
CA PRO A 450 -29.88 5.13 -5.50
C PRO A 450 -28.83 5.46 -4.41
N SER A 451 -27.82 6.23 -4.82
CA SER A 451 -26.62 6.60 -4.05
C SER A 451 -26.30 8.09 -4.16
N TRP A 452 -25.72 8.65 -3.10
CA TRP A 452 -25.28 10.05 -3.05
C TRP A 452 -24.05 10.24 -2.17
N GLU A 453 -23.24 11.23 -2.53
CA GLU A 453 -22.24 11.85 -1.65
C GLU A 453 -22.80 13.18 -1.10
N LEU A 454 -22.40 13.52 0.12
CA LEU A 454 -22.66 14.84 0.70
C LEU A 454 -21.36 15.64 0.72
N GLU A 455 -21.38 16.80 0.07
CA GLU A 455 -20.28 17.76 0.10
C GLU A 455 -20.64 19.00 0.93
N VAL A 456 -19.65 19.58 1.58
CA VAL A 456 -19.73 20.85 2.31
C VAL A 456 -18.87 21.91 1.63
N TYR A 457 -19.35 23.15 1.56
CA TYR A 457 -18.52 24.26 1.07
C TYR A 457 -17.58 24.71 2.20
N TYR A 458 -16.27 24.69 1.94
CA TYR A 458 -15.23 24.98 2.94
C TYR A 458 -13.94 25.50 2.28
N ASP A 459 -13.36 26.57 2.84
CA ASP A 459 -12.10 27.20 2.38
C ASP A 459 -12.05 27.51 0.87
N GLY A 460 -13.20 27.89 0.30
CA GLY A 460 -13.34 28.28 -1.10
C GLY A 460 -13.73 27.17 -2.08
N ASP A 461 -13.73 25.90 -1.66
CA ASP A 461 -14.06 24.74 -2.52
C ASP A 461 -15.16 23.85 -1.90
N TRP A 462 -15.61 22.84 -2.65
CA TRP A 462 -16.52 21.80 -2.16
C TRP A 462 -15.73 20.57 -1.70
N LEU A 463 -15.98 20.13 -0.47
CA LEU A 463 -15.31 18.99 0.14
C LEU A 463 -16.30 17.86 0.41
N GLU A 464 -16.09 16.73 -0.25
CA GLU A 464 -16.76 15.45 0.01
C GLU A 464 -16.53 15.00 1.46
N VAL A 465 -17.62 14.62 2.15
CA VAL A 465 -17.61 14.25 3.57
C VAL A 465 -17.84 12.76 3.78
N LEU A 466 -18.73 12.18 2.98
CA LEU A 466 -19.26 10.83 3.12
C LEU A 466 -19.93 10.36 1.83
N GLY A 467 -19.93 9.04 1.62
CA GLY A 467 -20.79 8.34 0.67
C GLY A 467 -21.98 7.68 1.36
N SER A 468 -23.11 7.55 0.66
CA SER A 468 -24.37 7.04 1.21
C SER A 468 -25.33 6.51 0.14
N GLY A 469 -26.38 5.79 0.55
CA GLY A 469 -27.49 5.44 -0.34
C GLY A 469 -28.50 4.46 0.24
N VAL A 470 -29.49 4.09 -0.59
CA VAL A 470 -30.44 2.99 -0.34
C VAL A 470 -29.70 1.67 -0.52
N VAL A 471 -29.70 0.78 0.48
CA VAL A 471 -28.92 -0.47 0.46
C VAL A 471 -29.42 -1.41 -0.65
N LYS A 472 -28.50 -2.10 -1.34
CA LYS A 472 -28.86 -3.15 -2.32
C LYS A 472 -29.63 -4.28 -1.65
N GLN A 473 -30.81 -4.61 -2.19
CA GLN A 473 -31.68 -5.63 -1.58
C GLN A 473 -31.00 -7.01 -1.51
N ASP A 474 -30.12 -7.33 -2.47
CA ASP A 474 -29.32 -8.56 -2.48
C ASP A 474 -28.54 -8.77 -1.17
N ILE A 475 -28.02 -7.70 -0.56
CA ILE A 475 -27.28 -7.76 0.71
C ILE A 475 -28.21 -8.16 1.87
N PHE A 476 -29.46 -7.70 1.87
CA PHE A 476 -30.48 -8.15 2.82
C PHE A 476 -30.94 -9.59 2.53
N ILE A 477 -31.05 -10.00 1.25
CA ILE A 477 -31.41 -11.36 0.84
C ILE A 477 -30.34 -12.36 1.30
N ASP A 478 -29.05 -12.11 1.02
CA ASP A 478 -27.91 -12.94 1.42
C ASP A 478 -27.68 -12.95 2.94
N ALA A 479 -28.05 -11.86 3.63
CA ALA A 479 -28.11 -11.81 5.09
C ALA A 479 -29.26 -12.66 5.68
N GLY A 480 -30.18 -13.17 4.87
CA GLY A 480 -31.36 -13.92 5.32
C GLY A 480 -32.48 -13.03 5.86
N LYS A 481 -32.63 -11.82 5.29
CA LYS A 481 -33.54 -10.75 5.71
C LYS A 481 -34.32 -10.13 4.52
N PRO A 482 -34.89 -10.93 3.60
CA PRO A 482 -35.42 -10.44 2.31
C PRO A 482 -36.55 -9.39 2.46
N ASP A 483 -37.30 -9.41 3.56
CA ASP A 483 -38.39 -8.47 3.86
C ASP A 483 -37.90 -7.13 4.42
N LYS A 484 -36.60 -6.97 4.72
CA LYS A 484 -36.01 -5.74 5.25
C LYS A 484 -35.48 -4.84 4.15
N LEU A 485 -35.48 -3.54 4.40
CA LEU A 485 -34.97 -2.49 3.52
C LEU A 485 -34.34 -1.38 4.37
N GLY A 486 -33.55 -0.50 3.78
CA GLY A 486 -32.90 0.56 4.55
C GLY A 486 -31.91 1.41 3.78
N TRP A 487 -31.26 2.31 4.51
CA TRP A 487 -30.14 3.11 4.01
C TRP A 487 -28.85 2.84 4.79
N ALA A 488 -27.72 3.16 4.16
CA ALA A 488 -26.40 3.16 4.79
C ALA A 488 -25.58 4.41 4.40
N PHE A 489 -24.60 4.77 5.23
CA PHE A 489 -23.56 5.76 4.94
C PHE A 489 -22.21 5.33 5.52
N GLY A 490 -21.13 5.88 4.95
CA GLY A 490 -19.77 5.77 5.48
C GLY A 490 -19.08 7.14 5.52
N ILE A 491 -18.70 7.61 6.71
CA ILE A 491 -18.07 8.93 6.95
C ILE A 491 -16.62 8.79 7.45
N GLY A 492 -15.71 9.62 6.94
CA GLY A 492 -14.31 9.65 7.37
C GLY A 492 -14.09 10.43 8.66
N LEU A 493 -13.80 9.73 9.77
CA LEU A 493 -13.65 10.36 11.09
C LEU A 493 -12.42 11.26 11.17
N ASP A 494 -11.30 10.87 10.58
CA ASP A 494 -10.07 11.68 10.52
C ASP A 494 -10.29 12.98 9.72
N ARG A 495 -10.98 12.91 8.56
CA ARG A 495 -11.33 14.10 7.74
C ARG A 495 -12.24 15.06 8.52
N ILE A 496 -13.27 14.56 9.20
CA ILE A 496 -14.11 15.37 10.08
C ILE A 496 -13.31 15.97 11.25
N ALA A 497 -12.44 15.18 11.89
CA ALA A 497 -11.60 15.68 12.99
C ALA A 497 -10.65 16.80 12.52
N MET A 498 -10.08 16.70 11.32
CA MET A 498 -9.24 17.76 10.75
C MET A 498 -10.02 19.08 10.59
N LEU A 499 -11.27 19.04 10.12
CA LEU A 499 -12.15 20.21 10.00
C LEU A 499 -12.58 20.76 11.37
N LEU A 500 -13.13 19.89 12.22
CA LEU A 500 -13.69 20.20 13.54
C LEU A 500 -12.67 20.83 14.48
N PHE A 501 -11.45 20.29 14.49
CA PHE A 501 -10.36 20.74 15.37
C PHE A 501 -9.35 21.65 14.67
N GLN A 502 -9.42 21.87 13.35
CA GLN A 502 -8.38 22.58 12.57
C GLN A 502 -7.00 21.90 12.67
N ILE A 503 -6.96 20.57 12.56
CA ILE A 503 -5.72 19.79 12.58
C ILE A 503 -5.14 19.74 11.15
N PRO A 504 -3.95 20.32 10.90
CA PRO A 504 -3.47 20.60 9.54
C PRO A 504 -2.72 19.43 8.87
N ASP A 505 -2.64 18.27 9.52
CA ASP A 505 -1.83 17.12 9.10
C ASP A 505 -2.31 15.85 9.80
N ILE A 506 -2.77 14.85 9.04
CA ILE A 506 -3.33 13.59 9.54
C ILE A 506 -2.35 12.80 10.44
N ARG A 507 -1.03 12.96 10.24
CA ARG A 507 -0.01 12.28 11.06
C ARG A 507 -0.05 12.70 12.53
N LEU A 508 -0.64 13.87 12.85
CA LEU A 508 -0.80 14.33 14.24
C LEU A 508 -1.66 13.37 15.08
N PHE A 509 -2.68 12.71 14.51
CA PHE A 509 -3.46 11.68 15.21
C PHE A 509 -2.61 10.49 15.66
N TRP A 510 -1.54 10.18 14.92
CA TRP A 510 -0.70 9.01 15.16
C TRP A 510 0.50 9.29 16.06
N SER A 511 0.89 10.56 16.21
CA SER A 511 1.89 11.04 17.16
C SER A 511 1.58 10.62 18.62
N ARG A 512 2.61 10.66 19.47
CA ARG A 512 2.49 10.47 20.93
C ARG A 512 2.90 11.74 21.71
N ASP A 513 3.00 12.87 21.02
CA ASP A 513 3.43 14.13 21.61
C ASP A 513 2.35 14.73 22.51
N GLU A 514 2.68 14.97 23.77
CA GLU A 514 1.77 15.61 24.73
C GLU A 514 1.44 17.07 24.35
N ARG A 515 2.26 17.74 23.52
CA ARG A 515 1.91 19.04 22.92
C ARG A 515 0.68 18.97 22.02
N PHE A 516 0.36 17.78 21.49
CA PHE A 516 -0.87 17.49 20.77
C PHE A 516 -1.92 16.89 21.72
N LEU A 517 -1.61 15.74 22.35
CA LEU A 517 -2.60 14.95 23.12
C LEU A 517 -3.18 15.71 24.32
N SER A 518 -2.39 16.51 25.03
CA SER A 518 -2.90 17.28 26.17
C SER A 518 -3.96 18.33 25.78
N GLN A 519 -3.98 18.76 24.51
CA GLN A 519 -4.96 19.74 24.04
C GLN A 519 -6.39 19.21 23.98
N PHE A 520 -6.62 17.90 24.06
CA PHE A 520 -7.96 17.30 23.95
C PHE A 520 -8.47 16.65 25.25
N ARG A 521 -7.62 16.60 26.29
CA ARG A 521 -7.98 16.07 27.62
C ARG A 521 -9.24 16.76 28.19
N GLY A 522 -10.16 15.93 28.70
CA GLY A 522 -11.46 16.32 29.28
C GLY A 522 -12.58 16.59 28.27
N VAL A 523 -12.29 16.68 26.96
CA VAL A 523 -13.31 17.04 25.96
C VAL A 523 -14.34 15.91 25.77
N SER A 524 -13.99 14.66 26.08
CA SER A 524 -14.95 13.54 26.03
C SER A 524 -16.02 13.57 27.13
N ASP A 525 -15.79 14.30 28.22
CA ASP A 525 -16.70 14.41 29.37
C ASP A 525 -17.63 15.63 29.25
N ASP A 526 -17.16 16.69 28.59
CA ASP A 526 -17.98 17.80 28.12
C ASP A 526 -17.64 18.16 26.66
N LEU A 527 -18.46 17.68 25.73
CA LEU A 527 -18.32 18.00 24.30
C LEU A 527 -18.57 19.48 23.98
N ALA A 528 -19.09 20.29 24.90
CA ALA A 528 -19.16 21.75 24.76
C ALA A 528 -17.85 22.46 25.15
N SER A 529 -16.92 21.78 25.83
CA SER A 529 -15.55 22.26 26.10
C SER A 529 -14.62 22.17 24.89
N LEU A 530 -15.12 21.65 23.76
CA LEU A 530 -14.41 21.50 22.49
C LEU A 530 -13.76 22.82 22.04
N ARG A 531 -12.50 22.70 21.62
CA ARG A 531 -11.60 23.79 21.26
C ARG A 531 -10.79 23.41 20.01
N ARG A 532 -10.47 24.40 19.16
CA ARG A 532 -9.56 24.22 18.02
C ARG A 532 -8.15 23.87 18.52
N PHE A 533 -7.42 23.07 17.75
CA PHE A 533 -6.01 22.74 17.94
C PHE A 533 -5.14 23.99 17.78
N VAL A 534 -4.27 24.24 18.75
CA VAL A 534 -3.26 25.29 18.69
C VAL A 534 -1.96 24.67 18.16
N SER A 535 -1.62 24.98 16.91
CA SER A 535 -0.42 24.44 16.27
C SER A 535 0.86 24.96 16.92
N PHE A 536 1.75 24.06 17.32
CA PHE A 536 3.11 24.38 17.74
C PHE A 536 4.06 24.59 16.54
N SER A 537 5.24 25.15 16.79
CA SER A 537 6.22 25.56 15.79
C SER A 537 6.60 24.43 14.81
N LYS A 538 6.42 24.67 13.51
CA LYS A 538 6.78 23.72 12.46
C LYS A 538 8.29 23.63 12.27
N TYR A 539 8.83 22.42 12.23
CA TYR A 539 10.26 22.18 11.98
C TYR A 539 10.63 22.37 10.49
N PRO A 540 11.90 22.69 10.15
CA PRO A 540 12.32 22.80 8.74
C PRO A 540 12.07 21.51 7.96
N ALA A 541 11.70 21.63 6.68
CA ALA A 541 11.69 20.48 5.76
C ALA A 541 13.04 20.30 5.09
N CYS A 542 13.34 19.06 4.73
CA CYS A 542 14.55 18.67 4.00
C CYS A 542 14.13 17.89 2.74
N PRO A 543 13.79 18.56 1.63
CA PRO A 543 13.41 17.90 0.38
C PRO A 543 14.58 17.12 -0.21
N LYS A 544 14.30 15.95 -0.78
CA LYS A 544 15.25 15.15 -1.57
C LYS A 544 14.54 14.63 -2.82
N ASP A 545 15.20 14.72 -3.97
CA ASP A 545 14.65 14.26 -5.25
C ASP A 545 15.31 12.94 -5.68
N VAL A 546 14.51 11.98 -6.13
CA VAL A 546 14.97 10.73 -6.73
C VAL A 546 14.45 10.62 -8.16
N SER A 547 15.36 10.50 -9.13
CA SER A 547 15.07 10.16 -10.52
C SER A 547 15.39 8.69 -10.78
N PHE A 548 14.57 8.04 -11.59
CA PHE A 548 14.79 6.65 -12.00
C PHE A 548 14.08 6.32 -13.32
N TRP A 549 14.69 5.41 -14.09
CA TRP A 549 14.05 4.77 -15.22
C TRP A 549 13.24 3.56 -14.76
N LEU A 550 12.01 3.43 -15.28
CA LEU A 550 11.27 2.18 -15.14
C LEU A 550 11.99 1.05 -15.89
N SER A 551 11.83 -0.17 -15.39
CA SER A 551 12.35 -1.39 -16.02
C SER A 551 11.70 -1.59 -17.40
N GLY A 552 12.52 -1.87 -18.41
CA GLY A 552 12.08 -1.97 -19.81
C GLY A 552 11.33 -3.27 -20.16
N VAL A 553 10.81 -3.99 -19.16
CA VAL A 553 10.21 -5.31 -19.32
C VAL A 553 8.73 -5.16 -19.71
N SER A 554 8.47 -5.13 -21.01
CA SER A 554 7.11 -5.30 -21.54
C SER A 554 6.51 -6.63 -21.02
N PRO A 555 5.19 -6.70 -20.74
CA PRO A 555 4.55 -7.85 -20.06
C PRO A 555 4.46 -9.15 -20.89
N ALA A 556 5.25 -9.28 -21.97
CA ALA A 556 5.40 -10.51 -22.75
C ALA A 556 6.28 -11.57 -22.06
N GLY A 557 7.10 -11.18 -21.07
CA GLY A 557 7.84 -12.10 -20.20
C GLY A 557 7.25 -12.08 -18.79
N GLY A 558 6.43 -13.08 -18.45
CA GLY A 558 5.67 -13.09 -17.20
C GLY A 558 6.53 -13.22 -15.95
N GLY A 559 6.49 -12.22 -15.07
CA GLY A 559 7.14 -12.23 -13.75
C GLY A 559 7.15 -10.87 -13.04
N GLY A 560 7.46 -9.80 -13.79
CA GLY A 560 7.43 -8.43 -13.26
C GLY A 560 6.01 -7.89 -13.11
N HIS A 561 5.70 -7.29 -11.96
CA HIS A 561 4.51 -6.46 -11.79
C HIS A 561 4.81 -5.05 -12.31
N PRO A 562 3.88 -4.40 -13.06
CA PRO A 562 4.09 -3.04 -13.55
C PRO A 562 4.11 -2.06 -12.38
N PHE A 563 5.04 -1.10 -12.41
CA PHE A 563 5.21 -0.08 -11.37
C PHE A 563 3.90 0.70 -11.13
N HIS A 564 3.36 0.62 -9.91
CA HIS A 564 2.32 1.52 -9.43
C HIS A 564 2.92 2.60 -8.51
N GLU A 565 2.35 3.80 -8.50
CA GLU A 565 2.89 4.87 -7.65
C GLU A 565 2.78 4.52 -6.16
N ASN A 566 1.73 3.82 -5.75
CA ASN A 566 1.58 3.31 -4.37
C ASN A 566 2.68 2.30 -3.96
N ASP A 567 3.41 1.70 -4.90
CA ASP A 567 4.59 0.87 -4.58
C ASP A 567 5.79 1.73 -4.16
N PHE A 568 5.93 2.93 -4.75
CA PHE A 568 6.89 3.91 -4.25
C PHE A 568 6.41 4.58 -2.96
N MET A 569 5.13 4.94 -2.85
CA MET A 569 4.56 5.49 -1.61
C MET A 569 4.77 4.52 -0.44
N GLU A 570 4.46 3.24 -0.62
CA GLU A 570 4.64 2.24 0.42
C GLU A 570 6.11 2.06 0.81
N LEU A 571 7.00 1.99 -0.17
CA LEU A 571 8.44 1.89 0.08
C LEU A 571 8.98 3.08 0.90
N VAL A 572 8.46 4.30 0.65
CA VAL A 572 8.80 5.47 1.45
C VAL A 572 8.15 5.42 2.85
N ARG A 573 6.92 4.91 2.99
CA ARG A 573 6.25 4.71 4.30
C ARG A 573 7.00 3.66 5.16
N ASP A 574 7.41 2.53 4.58
CA ASP A 574 8.20 1.46 5.21
C ASP A 574 9.57 1.97 5.72
N VAL A 575 10.32 2.70 4.89
CA VAL A 575 11.66 3.20 5.27
C VAL A 575 11.58 4.40 6.24
N ALA A 576 10.70 5.36 5.99
CA ALA A 576 10.73 6.66 6.65
C ALA A 576 9.58 6.91 7.65
N GLY A 577 8.39 6.35 7.45
CA GLY A 577 7.21 6.60 8.27
C GLY A 577 6.89 8.10 8.42
N ASP A 578 6.47 8.52 9.62
CA ASP A 578 6.06 9.91 9.95
C ASP A 578 7.14 10.99 9.76
N ARG A 579 8.37 10.61 9.38
CA ARG A 579 9.45 11.56 9.03
C ARG A 579 9.30 12.16 7.63
N VAL A 580 8.34 11.70 6.82
CA VAL A 580 7.95 12.30 5.53
C VAL A 580 6.61 13.02 5.68
N GLU A 581 6.53 14.23 5.13
CA GLU A 581 5.30 15.04 5.08
C GLU A 581 4.50 14.81 3.80
N ASP A 582 5.19 14.76 2.66
CA ASP A 582 4.55 14.51 1.37
C ASP A 582 5.55 13.96 0.34
N VAL A 583 5.01 13.24 -0.65
CA VAL A 583 5.71 12.74 -1.83
C VAL A 583 4.98 13.19 -3.08
N ARG A 584 5.69 13.75 -4.06
CA ARG A 584 5.11 14.25 -5.31
C ARG A 584 5.93 13.86 -6.52
N VAL A 585 5.27 13.56 -7.63
CA VAL A 585 5.89 13.57 -8.96
C VAL A 585 6.38 14.99 -9.27
N VAL A 586 7.61 15.11 -9.75
CA VAL A 586 8.25 16.37 -10.21
C VAL A 586 8.38 16.38 -11.73
N ASP A 587 8.67 15.22 -12.32
CA ASP A 587 8.89 15.03 -13.75
C ASP A 587 8.51 13.59 -14.14
N ASP A 588 7.97 13.43 -15.35
CA ASP A 588 7.61 12.14 -15.94
C ASP A 588 7.73 12.28 -17.46
N PHE A 589 8.73 11.62 -18.05
CA PHE A 589 9.00 11.72 -19.47
C PHE A 589 9.42 10.37 -20.09
N THR A 590 9.06 10.18 -21.35
CA THR A 590 9.53 9.04 -22.14
C THR A 590 10.66 9.48 -23.06
N HIS A 591 11.84 8.84 -22.95
CA HIS A 591 13.02 9.22 -23.72
C HIS A 591 12.88 8.81 -25.20
N PRO A 592 12.89 9.77 -26.15
CA PRO A 592 12.39 9.54 -27.52
C PRO A 592 13.25 8.61 -28.38
N LYS A 593 14.46 8.25 -27.94
CA LYS A 593 15.35 7.31 -28.67
C LYS A 593 15.36 5.89 -28.11
N THR A 594 14.87 5.67 -26.88
CA THR A 594 14.93 4.36 -26.21
C THR A 594 13.58 3.86 -25.73
N GLY A 595 12.53 4.69 -25.77
CA GLY A 595 11.20 4.33 -25.27
C GLY A 595 11.10 4.17 -23.75
N ARG A 596 12.21 4.33 -23.01
CA ARG A 596 12.22 4.23 -21.55
C ARG A 596 11.51 5.42 -20.93
N ARG A 597 10.57 5.16 -20.01
CA ARG A 597 9.96 6.16 -19.13
C ARG A 597 10.87 6.42 -17.93
N SER A 598 11.15 7.68 -17.65
CA SER A 598 11.84 8.17 -16.46
C SER A 598 10.83 8.90 -15.60
N MET A 599 10.86 8.64 -14.29
CA MET A 599 10.06 9.37 -13.31
C MET A 599 11.00 10.06 -12.31
N CYS A 600 10.62 11.23 -11.83
CA CYS A 600 11.28 11.93 -10.75
C CYS A 600 10.27 12.23 -9.65
N TYR A 601 10.58 11.84 -8.42
CA TYR A 601 9.77 12.13 -7.25
C TYR A 601 10.56 12.96 -6.23
N ARG A 602 9.89 13.95 -5.64
CA ARG A 602 10.36 14.68 -4.46
C ARG A 602 9.78 14.07 -3.19
N VAL A 603 10.65 13.72 -2.25
CA VAL A 603 10.30 13.26 -0.91
C VAL A 603 10.60 14.39 0.07
N ASN A 604 9.58 14.94 0.71
CA ASN A 604 9.71 16.03 1.67
C ASN A 604 9.84 15.49 3.09
N TYR A 605 11.08 15.32 3.56
CA TYR A 605 11.33 14.90 4.95
C TYR A 605 11.06 16.04 5.93
N ARG A 606 10.07 15.88 6.80
CA ARG A 606 9.79 16.72 7.98
C ARG A 606 9.06 15.89 9.04
N SER A 607 9.67 15.74 10.22
CA SER A 607 8.97 15.23 11.40
C SER A 607 8.14 16.34 12.06
N LEU A 608 7.00 15.96 12.63
CA LEU A 608 6.17 16.84 13.45
C LEU A 608 6.80 17.14 14.83
N GLU A 609 7.67 16.27 15.33
CA GLU A 609 8.10 16.29 16.73
C GLU A 609 9.47 16.96 16.94
N ARG A 610 10.36 16.91 15.94
CA ARG A 610 11.71 17.52 15.96
C ARG A 610 12.25 17.89 14.58
N THR A 611 13.30 18.72 14.55
CA THR A 611 14.15 18.90 13.38
C THR A 611 14.83 17.58 12.98
N LEU A 612 14.88 17.29 11.68
CA LEU A 612 15.67 16.20 11.10
C LEU A 612 17.02 16.75 10.62
N THR A 613 18.11 16.00 10.79
CA THR A 613 19.42 16.42 10.28
C THR A 613 19.56 16.09 8.79
N ASN A 614 20.45 16.79 8.07
CA ASN A 614 20.77 16.43 6.68
C ASN A 614 21.39 15.04 6.57
N GLU A 615 22.11 14.59 7.60
CA GLU A 615 22.71 13.25 7.68
C GLU A 615 21.61 12.18 7.80
N GLU A 616 20.66 12.35 8.71
CA GLU A 616 19.50 11.45 8.89
C GLU A 616 18.66 11.35 7.60
N THR A 617 18.33 12.48 6.98
CA THR A 617 17.51 12.47 5.75
C THR A 617 18.26 11.97 4.53
N ASN A 618 19.58 12.17 4.46
CA ASN A 618 20.43 11.53 3.44
C ASN A 618 20.48 10.00 3.64
N ALA A 619 20.57 9.51 4.87
CA ALA A 619 20.57 8.08 5.18
C ALA A 619 19.22 7.41 4.82
N LEU A 620 18.10 8.01 5.25
CA LEU A 620 16.75 7.56 4.89
C LEU A 620 16.55 7.55 3.37
N HIS A 621 16.94 8.62 2.68
CA HIS A 621 16.83 8.70 1.23
C HIS A 621 17.82 7.78 0.48
N GLY A 622 18.92 7.38 1.12
CA GLY A 622 19.82 6.33 0.65
C GLY A 622 19.14 4.97 0.64
N GLU A 623 18.52 4.57 1.76
CA GLU A 623 17.78 3.30 1.88
C GLU A 623 16.52 3.30 0.98
N VAL A 624 15.81 4.43 0.82
CA VAL A 624 14.73 4.56 -0.18
C VAL A 624 15.25 4.24 -1.58
N LYS A 625 16.34 4.87 -2.04
CA LYS A 625 16.91 4.60 -3.37
C LYS A 625 17.37 3.16 -3.52
N LYS A 626 18.00 2.58 -2.49
CA LYS A 626 18.46 1.19 -2.48
C LYS A 626 17.28 0.22 -2.65
N ARG A 627 16.25 0.31 -1.79
CA ARG A 627 15.05 -0.54 -1.90
C ARG A 627 14.32 -0.35 -3.22
N LEU A 628 14.39 0.84 -3.84
CA LEU A 628 13.76 1.10 -5.13
C LEU A 628 14.33 0.21 -6.23
N VAL A 629 15.65 0.05 -6.25
CA VAL A 629 16.35 -0.89 -7.15
C VAL A 629 16.03 -2.34 -6.75
N GLU A 630 16.19 -2.68 -5.46
CA GLU A 630 16.07 -4.06 -4.96
C GLU A 630 14.65 -4.65 -5.10
N ARG A 631 13.60 -3.83 -4.89
CA ARG A 631 12.20 -4.30 -4.87
C ARG A 631 11.43 -4.00 -6.16
N LEU A 632 11.65 -2.84 -6.79
CA LEU A 632 10.90 -2.42 -7.98
C LEU A 632 11.71 -2.51 -9.28
N GLY A 633 12.97 -2.96 -9.20
CA GLY A 633 13.82 -3.23 -10.37
C GLY A 633 14.16 -2.01 -11.23
N VAL A 634 14.10 -0.80 -10.65
CA VAL A 634 14.36 0.45 -11.38
C VAL A 634 15.85 0.75 -11.51
N GLU A 635 16.21 1.59 -12.49
CA GLU A 635 17.58 2.10 -12.64
C GLU A 635 17.62 3.57 -12.21
N ILE A 636 18.34 3.88 -11.13
CA ILE A 636 18.49 5.25 -10.61
C ILE A 636 19.20 6.14 -11.66
N ARG A 637 18.76 7.41 -11.76
CA ARG A 637 19.23 8.42 -12.72
C ARG A 637 19.70 9.69 -12.01
#